data_AF-A0A3D4FWX1-F1
#
_entry.id   AF-A0A3D4FWX1-F1
#
_cell.length_a   1.000
_cell.length_b   1.000
_cell.length_c   1.000
_cell.angle_alpha   90.00
_cell.angle_beta   90.00
_cell.angle_gamma   90.00
#
_symmetry.space_group_name_H-M   'P 1'
#
loop_
_entity.id
_entity.type
_entity.pdbx_description
1 polymer ?
#
loop_
_entity_poly.entity_id
_entity_poly.type
_entity_poly.pdbx_seq_one_letter_code
_entity_poly.pdbx_strand_id
1 'polypeptide(L)'
;RVRGGGGARRRLLRSDFLLIQPEGADRYYGFRDVFEVDRRPVRNRDERLAKLFLDGTASADRQIEGIRSESALYNIGAVERNFNTPTYALLFLRASHKLRFEFEGTTDVSLPLGLDDLSATEEIYVLRFRETWPRTIIRGRDGRNMPAEGRFWIESESGRVLATELNVEDQLLKATIAVAFEKNEELGHLVPSEMRERYDNHEEVSRVDGTATYS
;
A
#
# COMPACT_ATOMS: atom_id res chain seq x y z
N ARG A 1 -22.99 -33.59 -1.19
CA ARG A 1 -23.02 -32.19 -0.71
C ARG A 1 -21.88 -32.03 0.31
N VAL A 2 -20.66 -31.73 -0.15
CA VAL A 2 -19.49 -31.60 0.72
C VAL A 2 -19.38 -30.14 1.14
N ARG A 3 -19.49 -29.88 2.45
CA ARG A 3 -19.25 -28.57 3.06
C ARG A 3 -17.74 -28.34 3.08
N GLY A 4 -17.23 -27.51 2.18
CA GLY A 4 -15.85 -27.00 2.22
C GLY A 4 -15.73 -25.92 3.28
N GLY A 5 -15.37 -26.29 4.51
CA GLY A 5 -14.94 -25.34 5.52
C GLY A 5 -13.52 -24.90 5.22
N GLY A 6 -13.36 -23.82 4.44
CA GLY A 6 -12.08 -23.16 4.27
C GLY A 6 -11.63 -22.59 5.62
N GLY A 7 -10.61 -23.19 6.24
CA GLY A 7 -10.08 -22.73 7.52
C GLY A 7 -9.47 -21.34 7.40
N ALA A 8 -9.79 -20.45 8.34
CA ALA A 8 -9.15 -19.14 8.43
C ALA A 8 -7.64 -19.33 8.71
N ARG A 9 -6.79 -18.87 7.80
CA ARG A 9 -5.33 -18.88 7.97
C ARG A 9 -4.89 -17.51 8.49
N ARG A 10 -4.19 -17.49 9.62
CA ARG A 10 -3.55 -16.28 10.17
C ARG A 10 -2.03 -16.39 10.06
N ARG A 11 -1.37 -15.28 9.76
CA ARG A 11 0.08 -15.12 9.82
C ARG A 11 0.42 -13.80 10.50
N LEU A 12 1.42 -13.81 11.37
CA LEU A 12 1.99 -12.59 11.96
C LEU A 12 3.36 -12.33 11.33
N LEU A 13 3.59 -11.09 10.91
CA LEU A 13 4.85 -10.63 10.32
C LEU A 13 5.45 -9.53 11.20
N ARG A 14 6.77 -9.52 11.35
CA ARG A 14 7.52 -8.34 11.79
C ARG A 14 8.51 -7.95 10.71
N SER A 15 8.56 -6.65 10.44
CA SER A 15 9.34 -6.11 9.33
C SER A 15 9.86 -4.73 9.65
N ASP A 16 11.02 -4.39 9.09
CA ASP A 16 11.46 -3.02 8.95
C ASP A 16 10.79 -2.43 7.69
N PHE A 17 10.43 -1.15 7.73
CA PHE A 17 9.92 -0.44 6.56
C PHE A 17 10.91 0.65 6.15
N LEU A 18 11.39 0.55 4.91
CA LEU A 18 12.39 1.46 4.36
C LEU A 18 11.80 2.26 3.19
N LEU A 19 12.16 3.53 3.10
CA LEU A 19 11.95 4.34 1.91
C LEU A 19 13.26 4.40 1.14
N ILE A 20 13.23 3.93 -0.11
CA ILE A 20 14.43 3.76 -0.92
C ILE A 20 14.21 4.48 -2.24
N GLN A 21 15.16 5.32 -2.62
CA GLN A 21 15.19 5.95 -3.94
C GLN A 21 16.36 5.35 -4.73
N PRO A 22 16.11 4.36 -5.61
CA PRO A 22 17.13 3.85 -6.53
C PRO A 22 17.77 4.98 -7.34
N GLU A 23 19.04 4.81 -7.72
CA GLU A 23 19.71 5.79 -8.56
C GLU A 23 18.98 5.96 -9.89
N GLY A 24 18.73 7.21 -10.28
CA GLY A 24 17.95 7.55 -11.49
C GLY A 24 16.42 7.45 -11.32
N ALA A 25 15.91 6.99 -10.18
CA ALA A 25 14.47 7.01 -9.90
C ALA A 25 14.00 8.41 -9.48
N ASP A 26 12.82 8.81 -9.96
CA ASP A 26 12.21 10.11 -9.67
C ASP A 26 11.44 10.14 -8.34
N ARG A 27 11.42 9.03 -7.59
CA ARG A 27 10.63 8.85 -6.38
C ARG A 27 11.20 7.80 -5.43
N TYR A 28 10.74 7.88 -4.19
CA TYR A 28 10.92 6.82 -3.20
C TYR A 28 9.99 5.63 -3.46
N TYR A 29 10.47 4.46 -3.09
CA TYR A 29 9.80 3.17 -3.11
C TYR A 29 9.79 2.63 -1.68
N GLY A 30 8.62 2.22 -1.21
CA GLY A 30 8.51 1.50 0.06
C GLY A 30 9.03 0.08 -0.09
N PHE A 31 9.90 -0.35 0.83
CA PHE A 31 10.40 -1.69 0.93
C PHE A 31 10.06 -2.25 2.31
N ARG A 32 9.38 -3.40 2.35
CA ARG A 32 9.05 -4.11 3.59
C ARG A 32 10.02 -5.28 3.77
N ASP A 33 10.98 -5.11 4.65
CA ASP A 33 11.94 -6.16 4.99
C ASP A 33 11.42 -7.02 6.14
N VAL A 34 10.80 -8.14 5.81
CA VAL A 34 10.28 -9.10 6.79
C VAL A 34 11.42 -9.89 7.42
N PHE A 35 11.61 -9.71 8.73
CA PHE A 35 12.63 -10.42 9.50
C PHE A 35 12.06 -11.52 10.41
N GLU A 36 10.74 -11.55 10.65
CA GLU A 36 10.08 -12.58 11.46
C GLU A 36 8.72 -12.99 10.87
N VAL A 37 8.45 -14.29 10.82
CA VAL A 37 7.17 -14.88 10.41
C VAL A 37 6.70 -15.85 11.49
N ASP A 38 5.53 -15.60 12.08
CA ASP A 38 4.95 -16.45 13.13
C ASP A 38 5.95 -16.77 14.27
N ARG A 39 6.66 -15.74 14.74
CA ARG A 39 7.73 -15.82 15.76
C ARG A 39 8.98 -16.59 15.37
N ARG A 40 9.15 -16.88 14.08
CA ARG A 40 10.34 -17.54 13.55
C ARG A 40 11.15 -16.55 12.73
N PRO A 41 12.46 -16.42 13.01
CA PRO A 41 13.31 -15.53 12.23
C PRO A 41 13.39 -16.00 10.78
N VAL A 42 13.40 -15.04 9.87
CA VAL A 42 13.61 -15.30 8.44
C VAL A 42 15.10 -15.55 8.22
N ARG A 43 15.45 -16.73 7.71
CA ARG A 43 16.84 -17.10 7.39
C ARG A 43 17.38 -16.30 6.22
N ASN A 44 18.70 -16.12 6.15
CA ASN A 44 19.44 -15.48 5.04
C ASN A 44 18.99 -14.04 4.74
N ARG A 45 18.54 -13.30 5.76
CA ARG A 45 18.10 -11.90 5.61
C ARG A 45 19.20 -11.01 5.04
N ASP A 46 20.38 -11.04 5.66
CA ASP A 46 21.48 -10.14 5.30
C ASP A 46 21.99 -10.39 3.88
N GLU A 47 22.03 -11.66 3.45
CA GLU A 47 22.38 -12.03 2.09
C GLU A 47 21.37 -11.51 1.05
N ARG A 48 20.07 -11.53 1.37
CA ARG A 48 19.04 -10.96 0.48
C ARG A 48 19.15 -9.44 0.37
N LEU A 49 19.32 -8.74 1.49
CA LEU A 49 19.50 -7.29 1.51
C LEU A 49 20.76 -6.87 0.75
N ALA A 50 21.86 -7.58 0.96
CA ALA A 50 23.11 -7.35 0.23
C ALA A 50 22.92 -7.52 -1.28
N LYS A 51 22.24 -8.59 -1.72
CA LYS A 51 21.94 -8.80 -3.14
C LYS A 51 21.04 -7.69 -3.72
N LEU A 52 20.10 -7.16 -2.94
CA LEU A 52 19.13 -6.17 -3.40
C LEU A 52 19.70 -4.74 -3.46
N PHE A 53 20.63 -4.40 -2.57
CA PHE A 53 21.14 -3.02 -2.42
C PHE A 53 22.62 -2.84 -2.75
N LEU A 54 23.43 -3.90 -2.74
CA LEU A 54 24.88 -3.81 -2.93
C LEU A 54 25.34 -4.38 -4.29
N ASP A 55 24.44 -4.95 -5.10
CA ASP A 55 24.75 -5.32 -6.48
C ASP A 55 24.69 -4.09 -7.39
N GLY A 56 25.81 -3.36 -7.48
CA GLY A 56 25.98 -2.16 -8.29
C GLY A 56 25.87 -2.37 -9.81
N THR A 57 25.53 -3.58 -10.28
CA THR A 57 25.32 -3.88 -11.71
C THR A 57 23.84 -3.95 -12.12
N ALA A 58 22.92 -3.87 -11.15
CA ALA A 58 21.48 -3.86 -11.43
C ALA A 58 21.03 -2.50 -11.99
N SER A 59 20.20 -2.51 -13.04
CA SER A 59 19.49 -1.30 -13.47
C SER A 59 18.44 -0.90 -12.43
N ALA A 60 18.08 0.39 -12.39
CA ALA A 60 17.02 0.89 -11.50
C ALA A 60 15.73 0.06 -11.59
N ASP A 61 15.30 -0.30 -12.80
CA ASP A 61 14.12 -1.14 -13.02
C ASP A 61 14.25 -2.53 -12.39
N ARG A 62 15.42 -3.17 -12.50
CA ARG A 62 15.67 -4.48 -11.86
C ARG A 62 15.68 -4.37 -10.35
N GLN A 63 16.21 -3.28 -9.81
CA GLN A 63 16.21 -3.04 -8.37
C GLN A 63 14.79 -2.79 -7.83
N ILE A 64 13.98 -1.99 -8.55
CA ILE A 64 12.57 -1.74 -8.23
C ILE A 64 11.77 -3.05 -8.24
N GLU A 65 11.97 -3.89 -9.25
CA GLU A 65 11.29 -5.18 -9.34
C GLU A 65 11.71 -6.12 -8.21
N GLY A 66 13.00 -6.16 -7.87
CA GLY A 66 13.51 -6.88 -6.72
C GLY A 66 12.86 -6.42 -5.40
N ILE A 67 12.78 -5.12 -5.16
CA ILE A 67 12.15 -4.53 -3.96
C ILE A 67 10.68 -4.97 -3.84
N ARG A 68 9.94 -4.95 -4.96
CA ARG A 68 8.54 -5.34 -5.03
C ARG A 68 8.34 -6.83 -4.80
N SER A 69 9.10 -7.65 -5.50
CA SER A 69 9.06 -9.11 -5.40
C SER A 69 9.40 -9.59 -3.98
N GLU A 70 10.46 -9.04 -3.38
CA GLU A 70 10.86 -9.39 -2.01
C GLU A 70 9.82 -8.95 -0.97
N SER A 71 9.25 -7.75 -1.12
CA SER A 71 8.16 -7.29 -0.24
C SER A 71 6.90 -8.16 -0.34
N ALA A 72 6.71 -8.85 -1.48
CA ALA A 72 5.55 -9.70 -1.72
C ALA A 72 5.69 -11.14 -1.20
N LEU A 73 6.92 -11.60 -0.90
CA LEU A 73 7.24 -13.01 -0.65
C LEU A 73 6.44 -13.65 0.49
N TYR A 74 6.09 -12.86 1.51
CA TYR A 74 5.42 -13.34 2.72
C TYR A 74 3.91 -13.06 2.76
N ASN A 75 3.38 -12.42 1.73
CA ASN A 75 1.95 -12.13 1.62
C ASN A 75 1.13 -13.43 1.59
N ILE A 76 -0.10 -13.35 2.13
CA ILE A 76 -1.07 -14.44 2.06
C ILE A 76 -1.97 -14.23 0.84
N GLY A 77 -2.24 -15.29 0.09
CA GLY A 77 -3.14 -15.31 -1.05
C GLY A 77 -2.41 -15.19 -2.39
N ALA A 78 -3.09 -15.52 -3.49
CA ALA A 78 -2.53 -15.54 -4.84
C ALA A 78 -2.39 -14.14 -5.49
N VAL A 79 -2.61 -13.07 -4.72
CA VAL A 79 -2.63 -11.69 -5.19
C VAL A 79 -1.22 -11.12 -5.24
N GLU A 80 -0.81 -10.64 -6.40
CA GLU A 80 0.46 -9.95 -6.59
C GLU A 80 0.32 -8.48 -6.14
N ARG A 81 0.90 -8.16 -4.98
CA ARG A 81 0.68 -6.89 -4.25
C ARG A 81 1.87 -5.94 -4.41
N ASN A 82 2.07 -5.39 -5.59
CA ASN A 82 3.19 -4.47 -5.87
C ASN A 82 2.88 -2.99 -5.54
N PHE A 83 1.69 -2.72 -5.00
CA PHE A 83 1.18 -1.41 -4.59
C PHE A 83 0.78 -1.35 -3.10
N ASN A 84 0.99 -2.44 -2.36
CA ASN A 84 0.73 -2.55 -0.92
C ASN A 84 1.88 -1.93 -0.11
N THR A 85 1.97 -0.61 -0.19
CA THR A 85 2.84 0.18 0.68
C THR A 85 2.02 1.33 1.24
N PRO A 86 2.21 1.70 2.52
CA PRO A 86 1.39 2.71 3.17
C PRO A 86 1.50 4.10 2.50
N THR A 87 2.52 4.34 1.70
CA THR A 87 2.76 5.61 0.99
C THR A 87 2.30 5.60 -0.47
N TYR A 88 1.73 4.51 -0.98
CA TYR A 88 1.47 4.36 -2.42
C TYR A 88 0.46 5.38 -2.96
N ALA A 89 -0.65 5.58 -2.26
CA ALA A 89 -1.70 6.51 -2.68
C ALA A 89 -1.21 7.98 -2.71
N LEU A 90 -0.24 8.34 -1.87
CA LEU A 90 0.36 9.68 -1.87
C LEU A 90 1.03 10.03 -3.21
N LEU A 91 1.45 9.02 -3.99
CA LEU A 91 2.02 9.24 -5.32
C LEU A 91 1.06 9.98 -6.25
N PHE A 92 -0.25 9.83 -6.06
CA PHE A 92 -1.27 10.41 -6.94
C PHE A 92 -1.41 11.92 -6.78
N LEU A 93 -0.93 12.46 -5.64
CA LEU A 93 -0.88 13.90 -5.38
C LEU A 93 0.37 14.57 -5.97
N ARG A 94 1.38 13.80 -6.43
CA ARG A 94 2.57 14.38 -7.06
C ARG A 94 2.21 15.05 -8.38
N ALA A 95 2.90 16.14 -8.71
CA ALA A 95 2.68 16.88 -9.96
C ALA A 95 2.77 15.98 -11.21
N SER A 96 3.67 14.99 -11.23
CA SER A 96 3.83 14.03 -12.33
C SER A 96 2.67 13.04 -12.50
N HIS A 97 1.81 12.90 -11.49
CA HIS A 97 0.68 11.96 -11.49
C HIS A 97 -0.68 12.66 -11.41
N LYS A 98 -0.76 13.87 -10.85
CA LYS A 98 -2.02 14.60 -10.63
C LYS A 98 -2.87 14.72 -11.91
N LEU A 99 -2.25 14.90 -13.08
CA LEU A 99 -2.96 14.99 -14.37
C LEU A 99 -3.63 13.69 -14.83
N ARG A 100 -3.34 12.56 -14.18
CA ARG A 100 -3.93 11.25 -14.47
C ARG A 100 -5.29 11.03 -13.78
N PHE A 101 -5.61 11.91 -12.83
CA PHE A 101 -6.73 11.74 -11.92
C PHE A 101 -7.70 12.93 -12.01
N GLU A 102 -8.97 12.61 -11.92
CA GLU A 102 -10.00 13.58 -11.55
C GLU A 102 -10.14 13.60 -10.03
N PHE A 103 -10.36 14.79 -9.46
CA PHE A 103 -10.53 15.00 -8.03
C PHE A 103 -11.83 15.74 -7.75
N GLU A 104 -12.57 15.28 -6.74
CA GLU A 104 -13.85 15.86 -6.33
C GLU A 104 -13.95 15.91 -4.79
N GLY A 105 -14.42 17.03 -4.24
CA GLY A 105 -14.70 17.12 -2.81
C GLY A 105 -15.91 16.28 -2.41
N THR A 106 -15.90 15.72 -1.20
CA THR A 106 -17.05 14.98 -0.66
C THR A 106 -17.28 15.31 0.81
N THR A 107 -18.53 15.20 1.26
CA THR A 107 -18.93 15.34 2.67
C THR A 107 -18.85 14.01 3.44
N ASP A 108 -18.53 12.91 2.75
CA ASP A 108 -18.39 11.59 3.36
C ASP A 108 -17.03 11.45 4.04
N VAL A 109 -17.01 11.75 5.34
CA VAL A 109 -15.83 11.68 6.21
C VAL A 109 -15.55 10.27 6.74
N SER A 110 -16.39 9.28 6.44
CA SER A 110 -16.27 7.94 7.03
C SER A 110 -14.99 7.23 6.61
N LEU A 111 -14.19 6.77 7.59
CA LEU A 111 -12.98 6.02 7.30
C LEU A 111 -13.29 4.56 6.95
N PRO A 112 -12.65 4.01 5.90
CA PRO A 112 -12.88 2.64 5.48
C PRO A 112 -12.19 1.63 6.41
N LEU A 113 -12.61 0.37 6.31
CA LEU A 113 -12.00 -0.77 7.02
C LEU A 113 -11.91 -0.65 8.55
N GLY A 114 -12.74 0.23 9.14
CA GLY A 114 -12.80 0.44 10.59
C GLY A 114 -11.52 1.03 11.16
N LEU A 115 -10.78 1.85 10.38
CA LEU A 115 -9.77 2.74 10.95
C LEU A 115 -10.42 3.68 11.97
N ASP A 116 -9.66 3.99 13.02
CA ASP A 116 -10.11 4.89 14.08
C ASP A 116 -10.28 6.32 13.56
N ASP A 117 -11.24 7.04 14.12
CA ASP A 117 -11.64 8.38 13.67
C ASP A 117 -10.47 9.39 13.79
N LEU A 118 -10.40 10.33 12.84
CA LEU A 118 -9.42 11.43 12.79
C LEU A 118 -9.77 12.57 13.77
N SER A 119 -10.48 12.24 14.85
CA SER A 119 -11.18 13.15 15.79
C SER A 119 -10.33 14.24 16.44
N ALA A 120 -9.00 14.17 16.33
CA ALA A 120 -8.09 15.20 16.81
C ALA A 120 -8.01 16.45 15.89
N THR A 121 -8.61 16.41 14.69
CA THR A 121 -8.52 17.51 13.70
C THR A 121 -9.85 18.25 13.56
N GLU A 122 -9.86 19.56 13.77
CA GLU A 122 -11.11 20.35 13.76
C GLU A 122 -11.70 20.58 12.36
N GLU A 123 -10.87 20.60 11.30
CA GLU A 123 -11.36 20.79 9.93
C GLU A 123 -10.64 19.87 8.94
N ILE A 124 -11.38 18.90 8.40
CA ILE A 124 -10.91 17.92 7.43
C ILE A 124 -11.65 18.10 6.11
N TYR A 125 -10.88 18.21 5.03
CA TYR A 125 -11.41 18.15 3.67
C TYR A 125 -11.18 16.76 3.07
N VAL A 126 -12.23 16.15 2.52
CA VAL A 126 -12.14 14.83 1.89
C VAL A 126 -12.18 14.97 0.38
N LEU A 127 -11.12 14.53 -0.28
CA LEU A 127 -10.99 14.50 -1.74
C LEU A 127 -11.14 13.08 -2.25
N ARG A 128 -12.18 12.83 -3.05
CA ARG A 128 -12.26 11.65 -3.91
C ARG A 128 -11.32 11.81 -5.09
N PHE A 129 -10.70 10.72 -5.51
CA PHE A 129 -9.93 10.66 -6.74
C PHE A 129 -10.37 9.47 -7.60
N ARG A 130 -10.25 9.62 -8.91
CA ARG A 130 -10.47 8.54 -9.88
C ARG A 130 -9.47 8.66 -11.02
N GLU A 131 -8.76 7.57 -11.32
CA GLU A 131 -7.84 7.50 -12.45
C GLU A 131 -8.61 7.45 -13.77
N THR A 132 -8.33 8.38 -14.69
CA THR A 132 -9.04 8.48 -15.96
C THR A 132 -8.15 8.22 -17.17
N TRP A 133 -6.85 7.97 -16.95
CA TRP A 133 -5.91 7.81 -18.06
C TRP A 133 -5.97 6.41 -18.71
N PRO A 134 -5.77 6.30 -20.04
CA PRO A 134 -5.87 5.01 -20.75
C PRO A 134 -4.88 3.94 -20.33
N ARG A 135 -3.78 4.32 -19.66
CA ARG A 135 -2.79 3.39 -19.11
C ARG A 135 -2.69 3.65 -17.62
N THR A 136 -3.33 2.77 -16.86
CA THR A 136 -3.41 2.90 -15.41
C THR A 136 -2.05 2.67 -14.76
N ILE A 137 -1.84 3.31 -13.61
CA ILE A 137 -0.63 3.16 -12.78
C ILE A 137 -0.54 1.73 -12.24
N ILE A 138 -1.66 1.19 -11.77
CA ILE A 138 -1.76 -0.19 -11.29
C ILE A 138 -2.27 -1.07 -12.43
N ARG A 139 -1.66 -2.24 -12.61
CA ARG A 139 -2.05 -3.22 -13.61
C ARG A 139 -2.11 -4.61 -13.01
N GLY A 140 -3.06 -5.40 -13.49
CA GLY A 140 -3.20 -6.80 -13.09
C GLY A 140 -2.08 -7.68 -13.66
N ARG A 141 -2.05 -8.95 -13.25
CA ARG A 141 -1.03 -9.93 -13.65
C ARG A 141 -0.93 -10.11 -15.16
N ASP A 142 -2.05 -10.01 -15.88
CA ASP A 142 -2.11 -10.10 -17.33
C ASP A 142 -1.88 -8.76 -18.05
N GLY A 143 -1.45 -7.74 -17.31
CA GLY A 143 -1.18 -6.39 -17.82
C GLY A 143 -2.44 -5.56 -18.05
N ARG A 144 -3.63 -6.06 -17.70
CA ARG A 144 -4.87 -5.29 -17.79
C ARG A 144 -4.83 -4.07 -16.87
N ASN A 145 -5.46 -3.00 -17.34
CA ASN A 145 -5.61 -1.79 -16.56
C ASN A 145 -6.49 -2.04 -15.33
N MET A 146 -6.05 -1.54 -14.19
CA MET A 146 -6.79 -1.50 -12.94
C MET A 146 -6.86 -0.05 -12.48
N PRO A 147 -7.90 0.71 -12.87
CA PRO A 147 -7.99 2.12 -12.52
C PRO A 147 -8.10 2.28 -11.01
N ALA A 148 -7.27 3.15 -10.45
CA ALA A 148 -7.30 3.47 -9.03
C ALA A 148 -8.36 4.53 -8.72
N GLU A 149 -9.16 4.30 -7.69
CA GLU A 149 -10.04 5.30 -7.10
C GLU A 149 -9.95 5.27 -5.58
N GLY A 150 -10.45 6.30 -4.91
CA GLY A 150 -10.38 6.35 -3.45
C GLY A 150 -10.51 7.75 -2.91
N ARG A 151 -9.97 7.96 -1.71
CA ARG A 151 -10.12 9.20 -0.94
C ARG A 151 -8.84 9.62 -0.24
N PHE A 152 -8.69 10.93 -0.08
CA PHE A 152 -7.70 11.57 0.80
C PHE A 152 -8.44 12.37 1.87
N TRP A 153 -8.05 12.19 3.13
CA TRP A 153 -8.47 13.06 4.23
C TRP A 153 -7.35 14.05 4.50
N ILE A 154 -7.64 15.34 4.37
CA ILE A 154 -6.64 16.40 4.37
C ILE A 154 -6.97 17.41 5.47
N GLU A 155 -5.99 17.72 6.32
CA GLU A 155 -6.06 18.82 7.28
C GLU A 155 -6.12 20.15 6.52
N SER A 156 -7.20 20.91 6.69
CA SER A 156 -7.45 22.12 5.91
C SER A 156 -6.38 23.19 6.08
N GLU A 157 -5.84 23.36 7.29
CA GLU A 157 -4.87 24.42 7.60
C GLU A 157 -3.50 24.18 6.95
N SER A 158 -3.03 22.93 6.93
CA SER A 158 -1.66 22.60 6.53
C SER A 158 -1.55 21.89 5.19
N GLY A 159 -2.65 21.32 4.68
CA GLY A 159 -2.64 20.42 3.53
C GLY A 159 -2.06 19.03 3.83
N ARG A 160 -1.80 18.68 5.10
CA ARG A 160 -1.32 17.36 5.49
C ARG A 160 -2.37 16.29 5.21
N VAL A 161 -1.93 15.18 4.63
CA VAL A 161 -2.77 14.00 4.43
C VAL A 161 -2.79 13.18 5.71
N LEU A 162 -3.96 13.09 6.34
CA LEU A 162 -4.19 12.36 7.59
C LEU A 162 -4.54 10.90 7.34
N ALA A 163 -5.21 10.62 6.22
CA ALA A 163 -5.52 9.27 5.80
C ALA A 163 -5.62 9.16 4.28
N THR A 164 -5.41 7.94 3.78
CA THR A 164 -5.66 7.58 2.38
C THR A 164 -6.50 6.32 2.26
N GLU A 165 -7.36 6.28 1.26
CA GLU A 165 -8.05 5.11 0.77
C GLU A 165 -7.65 4.87 -0.69
N LEU A 166 -7.29 3.64 -1.00
CA LEU A 166 -7.01 3.16 -2.35
C LEU A 166 -7.88 1.95 -2.64
N ASN A 167 -8.72 2.07 -3.64
CA ASN A 167 -9.51 1.00 -4.21
C ASN A 167 -9.01 0.70 -5.63
N VAL A 168 -8.80 -0.58 -5.91
CA VAL A 168 -8.58 -1.08 -7.27
C VAL A 168 -9.41 -2.34 -7.47
N GLU A 169 -10.01 -2.48 -8.65
CA GLU A 169 -10.86 -3.62 -8.97
C GLU A 169 -10.65 -4.05 -10.42
N ASP A 170 -10.58 -5.36 -10.63
CA ASP A 170 -10.75 -5.99 -11.93
C ASP A 170 -11.70 -7.20 -11.80
N GLN A 171 -11.84 -8.01 -12.86
CA GLN A 171 -12.73 -9.18 -12.84
C GLN A 171 -12.32 -10.27 -11.84
N LEU A 172 -11.06 -10.27 -11.38
CA LEU A 172 -10.48 -11.32 -10.54
C LEU A 172 -10.25 -10.85 -9.11
N LEU A 173 -10.01 -9.55 -8.92
CA LEU A 173 -9.57 -8.99 -7.65
C LEU A 173 -10.26 -7.66 -7.36
N LYS A 174 -10.78 -7.54 -6.15
CA LYS A 174 -11.08 -6.25 -5.52
C LYS A 174 -10.12 -6.03 -4.36
N ALA A 175 -9.45 -4.89 -4.33
CA ALA A 175 -8.55 -4.52 -3.24
C ALA A 175 -8.92 -3.14 -2.68
N THR A 176 -9.02 -3.05 -1.37
CA THR A 176 -9.14 -1.81 -0.60
C THR A 176 -7.96 -1.71 0.36
N ILE A 177 -7.22 -0.62 0.30
CA ILE A 177 -6.10 -0.31 1.21
C ILE A 177 -6.41 1.03 1.86
N ALA A 178 -6.39 1.06 3.18
CA ALA A 178 -6.63 2.24 3.99
C ALA A 178 -5.41 2.49 4.88
N VAL A 179 -4.96 3.73 4.96
CA VAL A 179 -3.77 4.11 5.74
C VAL A 179 -4.10 5.34 6.57
N ALA A 180 -3.79 5.29 7.86
CA ALA A 180 -3.80 6.44 8.76
C ALA A 180 -2.36 6.94 8.98
N PHE A 181 -2.21 8.25 9.14
CA PHE A 181 -0.93 8.90 9.38
C PHE A 181 -0.96 9.71 10.66
N GLU A 182 0.11 9.64 11.43
CA GLU A 182 0.28 10.36 12.68
C GLU A 182 1.61 11.09 12.72
N LYS A 183 1.67 12.14 13.54
CA LYS A 183 2.88 12.92 13.71
C LYS A 183 3.91 12.11 14.46
N ASN A 184 5.09 11.95 13.87
CA ASN A 184 6.25 11.45 14.57
C ASN A 184 7.08 12.67 15.03
N GLU A 185 7.24 12.83 16.35
CA GLU A 185 7.95 13.99 16.93
C GLU A 185 9.45 14.00 16.60
N GLU A 186 10.07 12.85 16.42
CA GLU A 186 11.50 12.75 16.08
C GLU A 186 11.74 13.15 14.62
N LEU A 187 10.87 12.73 13.71
CA LEU A 187 10.97 13.02 12.27
C LEU A 187 10.34 14.35 11.88
N GLY A 188 9.49 14.94 12.73
CA GLY A 188 8.80 16.21 12.44
C GLY A 188 7.76 16.14 11.32
N HIS A 189 7.40 14.94 10.87
CA HIS A 189 6.49 14.69 9.75
C HIS A 189 5.41 13.68 10.12
N LEU A 190 4.32 13.68 9.35
CA LEU A 190 3.34 12.60 9.41
C LEU A 190 3.94 11.34 8.79
N VAL A 191 3.88 10.23 9.52
CA VAL A 191 4.28 8.91 9.07
C VAL A 191 3.08 7.97 9.16
N PRO A 192 3.04 6.87 8.40
CA PRO A 192 2.01 5.86 8.58
C PRO A 192 1.99 5.39 10.03
N SER A 193 0.81 5.27 10.65
CA SER A 193 0.63 4.67 11.98
C SER A 193 -0.09 3.32 11.88
N GLU A 194 -1.09 3.23 11.01
CA GLU A 194 -1.83 2.01 10.73
C GLU A 194 -2.15 1.88 9.24
N MET A 195 -2.06 0.66 8.72
CA MET A 195 -2.53 0.29 7.39
C MET A 195 -3.45 -0.92 7.51
N ARG A 196 -4.65 -0.81 6.95
CA ARG A 196 -5.64 -1.87 6.83
C ARG A 196 -5.88 -2.20 5.39
N GLU A 197 -6.08 -3.48 5.13
CA GLU A 197 -6.22 -3.96 3.78
C GLU A 197 -7.27 -5.05 3.69
N ARG A 198 -7.97 -5.07 2.56
CA ARG A 198 -8.88 -6.14 2.20
C ARG A 198 -8.68 -6.48 0.73
N TYR A 199 -8.54 -7.78 0.47
CA TYR A 199 -8.47 -8.34 -0.86
C TYR A 199 -9.55 -9.40 -0.99
N ASP A 200 -10.44 -9.24 -1.96
CA ASP A 200 -11.44 -10.23 -2.34
C ASP A 200 -11.02 -10.81 -3.71
N ASN A 201 -10.65 -12.09 -3.72
CA ASN A 201 -10.29 -12.83 -4.93
C ASN A 201 -11.52 -13.60 -5.42
N HIS A 202 -12.01 -13.22 -6.59
CA HIS A 202 -13.20 -13.80 -7.21
C HIS A 202 -12.93 -15.16 -7.87
N GLU A 203 -11.69 -15.44 -8.29
CA GLU A 203 -11.31 -16.71 -8.90
C GLU A 203 -11.25 -17.85 -7.87
N GLU A 204 -10.55 -17.61 -6.76
CA GLU A 204 -10.42 -18.58 -5.67
C GLU A 204 -11.56 -18.51 -4.65
N VAL A 205 -12.46 -17.54 -4.80
CA VAL A 205 -13.53 -17.20 -3.84
C VAL A 205 -12.95 -17.11 -2.43
N SER A 206 -11.90 -16.29 -2.30
CA SER A 206 -11.14 -16.14 -1.07
C SER A 206 -11.05 -14.68 -0.66
N ARG A 207 -10.93 -14.43 0.64
CA ARG A 207 -10.76 -13.10 1.21
C ARG A 207 -9.54 -13.08 2.11
N VAL A 208 -8.74 -12.03 1.99
CA VAL A 208 -7.61 -11.76 2.86
C VAL A 208 -7.75 -10.36 3.43
N ASP A 209 -7.82 -10.27 4.76
CA ASP A 209 -7.71 -9.01 5.48
C ASP A 209 -6.30 -8.89 6.08
N GLY A 210 -5.78 -7.66 6.13
CA GLY A 210 -4.47 -7.34 6.69
C GLY A 210 -4.54 -6.11 7.59
N THR A 211 -3.78 -6.14 8.67
CA THR A 211 -3.55 -4.98 9.55
C THR A 211 -2.05 -4.89 9.82
N ALA A 212 -1.47 -3.73 9.60
CA ALA A 212 -0.09 -3.41 9.92
C ALA A 212 -0.05 -2.11 10.74
N THR A 213 0.68 -2.15 11.85
CA THR A 213 0.97 -0.99 12.69
C THR A 213 2.43 -0.61 12.54
N TYR A 214 2.73 0.68 12.54
CA TYR A 214 4.07 1.24 12.38
C TYR A 214 4.43 2.01 13.66
N SER A 215 5.64 1.82 14.15
CA SER A 215 6.14 2.35 15.43
C SER A 215 7.60 2.75 15.33
#